data_AF-A0A3D1JE23-F1
#
_entry.id   AF-A0A3D1JE23-F1
#
_cell.length_a   1.000
_cell.length_b   1.000
_cell.length_c   1.000
_cell.angle_alpha   90.00
_cell.angle_beta   90.00
_cell.angle_gamma   90.00
#
_symmetry.space_group_name_H-M   'P 1'
#
loop_
_entity.id
_entity.type
_entity.pdbx_description
1 polymer ?
#
loop_
_entity_poly.entity_id
_entity_poly.type
_entity_poly.pdbx_seq_one_letter_code
_entity_poly.pdbx_strand_id
1 'polypeptide(L)'
;MKRSRLMIPLVVLLMAALACNFPAQATPTPGVLPLELTVTALFRTAAALPPTQTPPPLVSTATQPPPTQPAPTQPPPTQPLPTATQPPAPTATQVPVRPGARVEATFMSTPPVIDGDWSEWKKVAREYPATHVVFGKANWKNEDDLAGSYYVGWDLSYLYLAAKVRDDQYVQVAQGQDLYKGDSLELLIDLDLLGDFYSAQLNGDDYQIGISPGRPTIGDNNPEAYLWYPSGKAGKLNQVAIAARYEGAIYRVEAAIPWSVFGVIPYKGMRMGFAFSVSDDDRPGNAVQESMVSSAAGRTLTDPTSWGEVTLK
;
A
#
# COMPACT_ATOMS: atom_id res chain seq x y z
N MET A 1 32.46 -61.44 -37.98
CA MET A 1 32.10 -61.94 -36.63
C MET A 1 31.31 -60.87 -35.91
N LYS A 2 30.01 -61.12 -35.71
CA LYS A 2 29.02 -60.28 -35.00
C LYS A 2 29.13 -60.52 -33.49
N ARG A 3 29.26 -59.48 -32.65
CA ARG A 3 28.81 -59.35 -31.23
C ARG A 3 28.99 -57.87 -30.85
N SER A 4 28.12 -57.14 -30.18
CA SER A 4 26.74 -57.32 -29.72
C SER A 4 26.20 -55.91 -29.43
N ARG A 5 25.19 -55.47 -30.19
CA ARG A 5 24.29 -54.37 -29.81
C ARG A 5 23.25 -54.98 -28.88
N LEU A 6 23.43 -54.89 -27.56
CA LEU A 6 22.39 -55.29 -26.60
C LEU A 6 22.67 -54.74 -25.19
N MET A 7 22.68 -53.42 -25.01
CA MET A 7 22.63 -52.78 -23.68
C MET A 7 21.53 -51.71 -23.60
N ILE A 8 20.39 -51.98 -24.24
CA ILE A 8 19.17 -51.15 -24.14
C ILE A 8 17.97 -52.13 -24.18
N PRO A 9 17.88 -53.07 -23.22
CA PRO A 9 16.58 -53.23 -22.55
C PRO A 9 16.64 -53.65 -21.06
N LEU A 10 17.82 -53.69 -20.42
CA LEU A 10 17.94 -54.19 -19.03
C LEU A 10 17.61 -53.15 -17.94
N VAL A 11 17.42 -51.87 -18.31
CA VAL A 11 17.10 -50.81 -17.34
C VAL A 11 15.59 -50.57 -17.20
N VAL A 12 14.77 -51.09 -18.12
CA VAL A 12 13.30 -50.94 -18.07
C VAL A 12 12.63 -52.09 -17.28
N LEU A 13 13.33 -53.19 -16.99
CA LEU A 13 12.79 -54.32 -16.22
C LEU A 13 13.13 -54.30 -14.71
N LEU A 14 13.82 -53.26 -14.21
CA LEU A 14 14.08 -53.08 -12.77
C LEU A 14 13.15 -52.03 -12.12
N MET A 15 12.26 -51.42 -12.90
CA MET A 15 11.32 -50.36 -12.45
C MET A 15 9.87 -50.86 -12.27
N ALA A 16 9.65 -52.18 -12.13
CA ALA A 16 8.31 -52.76 -12.00
C ALA A 16 8.10 -53.68 -10.78
N ALA A 17 9.03 -53.72 -9.82
CA ALA A 17 8.96 -54.63 -8.66
C ALA A 17 8.97 -53.95 -7.27
N LEU A 18 8.72 -52.63 -7.19
CA LEU A 18 8.56 -51.90 -5.92
C LEU A 18 7.14 -51.34 -5.71
N ALA A 19 6.17 -51.74 -6.55
CA ALA A 19 4.77 -51.52 -6.27
C ALA A 19 4.24 -52.69 -5.42
N CYS A 20 3.50 -52.35 -4.36
CA CYS A 20 2.79 -53.24 -3.42
C CYS A 20 3.57 -53.68 -2.17
N ASN A 21 3.58 -52.83 -1.14
CA ASN A 21 3.17 -53.18 0.24
C ASN A 21 3.46 -52.05 1.23
N PHE A 22 2.48 -51.15 1.44
CA PHE A 22 2.45 -50.35 2.66
C PHE A 22 1.02 -50.32 3.24
N PRO A 23 0.85 -50.59 4.55
CA PRO A 23 -0.45 -50.61 5.20
C PRO A 23 -1.01 -49.19 5.38
N ALA A 24 -2.31 -49.06 5.08
CA ALA A 24 -3.09 -47.84 5.18
C ALA A 24 -3.20 -47.34 6.64
N GLN A 25 -2.70 -46.13 6.89
CA GLN A 25 -3.06 -45.35 8.07
C GLN A 25 -4.31 -44.51 7.74
N ALA A 26 -5.34 -44.66 8.56
CA ALA A 26 -6.59 -43.93 8.46
C ALA A 26 -6.36 -42.43 8.63
N THR A 27 -6.87 -41.66 7.67
CA THR A 27 -7.00 -40.20 7.70
C THR A 27 -7.99 -39.78 8.79
N PRO A 28 -7.68 -38.79 9.65
CA PRO A 28 -8.69 -38.13 10.45
C PRO A 28 -9.54 -37.24 9.54
N THR A 29 -10.84 -37.53 9.52
CA THR A 29 -11.90 -36.78 8.85
C THR A 29 -11.86 -35.30 9.24
N PRO A 30 -11.94 -34.35 8.29
CA PRO A 30 -12.17 -32.94 8.61
C PRO A 30 -13.53 -32.80 9.31
N GLY A 31 -13.53 -32.25 10.52
CA GLY A 31 -14.75 -31.90 11.23
C GLY A 31 -15.55 -30.90 10.40
N VAL A 32 -16.74 -31.31 9.97
CA VAL A 32 -17.76 -30.45 9.39
C VAL A 32 -18.27 -29.54 10.50
N LEU A 33 -17.96 -28.24 10.41
CA LEU A 33 -18.63 -27.21 11.20
C LEU A 33 -20.04 -27.02 10.60
N PRO A 34 -21.12 -27.14 11.38
CA PRO A 34 -22.46 -26.89 10.86
C PRO A 34 -22.65 -25.38 10.60
N LEU A 35 -22.85 -25.05 9.33
CA LEU A 35 -23.45 -23.78 8.91
C LEU A 35 -24.96 -23.89 9.13
N GLU A 36 -25.44 -23.48 10.30
CA GLU A 36 -26.85 -23.16 10.48
C GLU A 36 -26.99 -21.79 11.14
N LEU A 37 -27.88 -21.03 10.52
CA LEU A 37 -28.22 -19.63 10.73
C LEU A 37 -28.41 -19.28 12.21
N THR A 38 -27.97 -18.08 12.62
CA THR A 38 -28.92 -17.01 12.99
C THR A 38 -28.23 -15.65 12.96
N VAL A 39 -28.73 -14.81 12.06
CA VAL A 39 -28.59 -13.36 12.00
C VAL A 39 -29.02 -12.75 13.35
N THR A 40 -28.08 -12.52 14.27
CA THR A 40 -28.33 -11.75 15.51
C THR A 40 -27.18 -10.78 15.79
N ALA A 41 -26.85 -9.94 14.80
CA ALA A 41 -25.91 -8.83 14.95
C ALA A 41 -26.39 -7.55 14.24
N LEU A 42 -27.70 -7.40 14.01
CA LEU A 42 -28.30 -6.23 13.33
C LEU A 42 -29.39 -5.51 14.14
N PHE A 43 -29.57 -5.85 15.41
CA PHE A 43 -30.39 -5.06 16.34
C PHE A 43 -29.71 -4.97 17.72
N ARG A 44 -28.68 -4.12 17.84
CA ARG A 44 -28.42 -3.45 19.12
C ARG A 44 -29.35 -2.25 19.19
N THR A 45 -30.50 -2.49 19.78
CA THR A 45 -31.43 -1.46 20.22
C THR A 45 -30.70 -0.46 21.12
N ALA A 46 -30.96 0.80 20.80
CA ALA A 46 -30.61 1.97 21.58
C ALA A 46 -31.22 1.90 22.99
N ALA A 47 -30.38 2.05 24.01
CA ALA A 47 -30.65 2.58 25.36
C ALA A 47 -29.28 2.64 26.05
N ALA A 48 -28.76 3.75 26.56
CA ALA A 48 -29.41 4.76 27.35
C ALA A 48 -28.82 6.15 27.05
N LEU A 49 -29.68 7.06 26.59
CA LEU A 49 -29.46 8.50 26.73
C LEU A 49 -30.06 8.92 28.09
N PRO A 50 -29.43 9.85 28.82
CA PRO A 50 -29.98 10.37 30.07
C PRO A 50 -31.31 11.11 29.82
N PRO A 51 -32.25 11.09 30.78
CA PRO A 51 -33.58 11.65 30.60
C PRO A 51 -33.57 13.16 30.37
N THR A 52 -34.24 13.57 29.30
CA THR A 52 -34.63 14.95 28.98
C THR A 52 -35.42 15.57 30.14
N GLN A 53 -34.99 16.75 30.60
CA GLN A 53 -35.70 17.53 31.61
C GLN A 53 -37.07 17.94 31.10
N THR A 54 -38.11 17.54 31.83
CA THR A 54 -39.49 18.00 31.65
C THR A 54 -39.61 19.44 32.17
N PRO A 55 -40.09 20.41 31.37
CA PRO A 55 -40.42 21.73 31.91
C PRO A 55 -41.65 21.64 32.84
N PRO A 56 -41.70 22.42 33.93
CA PRO A 56 -42.78 22.37 34.91
C PRO A 56 -44.12 22.85 34.31
N PRO A 57 -45.25 22.41 34.89
CA PRO A 57 -46.59 22.79 34.42
C PRO A 57 -46.86 24.29 34.62
N LEU A 58 -47.44 24.93 33.61
CA LEU A 58 -47.99 26.27 33.72
C LEU A 58 -49.15 26.28 34.73
N VAL A 59 -48.99 27.05 35.79
CA VAL A 59 -50.06 27.39 36.73
C VAL A 59 -50.95 28.44 36.09
N SER A 60 -52.18 28.06 35.77
CA SER A 60 -53.25 28.99 35.39
C SER A 60 -53.69 29.76 36.64
N THR A 61 -53.40 31.05 36.69
CA THR A 61 -53.90 31.96 37.75
C THR A 61 -54.92 32.90 37.15
N ALA A 62 -56.02 33.09 37.88
CA ALA A 62 -57.24 33.77 37.46
C ALA A 62 -57.07 35.26 37.14
N THR A 63 -57.86 35.67 36.15
CA THR A 63 -58.20 37.02 35.67
C THR A 63 -58.49 38.03 36.78
N GLN A 64 -57.82 39.19 36.72
CA GLN A 64 -58.31 40.45 37.31
C GLN A 64 -58.79 41.41 36.19
N PRO A 65 -59.85 42.20 36.43
CA PRO A 65 -60.38 43.18 35.46
C PRO A 65 -59.50 44.44 35.32
N PRO A 66 -59.64 45.18 34.20
CA PRO A 66 -58.68 46.19 33.76
C PRO A 66 -58.86 47.56 34.44
N PRO A 67 -57.79 48.33 34.70
CA PRO A 67 -57.88 49.76 34.85
C PRO A 67 -57.68 50.48 33.50
N THR A 68 -58.67 51.32 33.19
CA THR A 68 -58.69 52.53 32.34
C THR A 68 -57.48 52.85 31.45
N GLN A 69 -57.78 52.88 30.15
CA GLN A 69 -57.00 53.34 29.01
C GLN A 69 -56.73 54.88 29.03
N PRO A 70 -55.48 55.33 28.87
CA PRO A 70 -55.16 56.64 28.32
C PRO A 70 -55.03 56.62 26.79
N ALA A 71 -55.27 57.77 26.18
CA ALA A 71 -55.35 58.06 24.74
C ALA A 71 -54.14 57.56 23.90
N PRO A 72 -54.33 57.29 22.58
CA PRO A 72 -53.28 56.75 21.73
C PRO A 72 -52.17 57.78 21.51
N THR A 73 -50.94 57.42 21.89
CA THR A 73 -49.74 58.17 21.50
C THR A 73 -49.18 57.53 20.24
N GLN A 74 -48.90 58.37 19.24
CA GLN A 74 -48.42 58.01 17.91
C GLN A 74 -47.14 57.14 17.98
N PRO A 75 -47.01 56.05 17.19
CA PRO A 75 -45.81 55.23 17.22
C PRO A 75 -44.59 56.01 16.70
N PRO A 76 -43.38 55.79 17.24
CA PRO A 76 -42.16 56.39 16.72
C PRO A 76 -41.88 55.90 15.29
N PRO A 77 -41.18 56.69 14.46
CA PRO A 77 -40.78 56.24 13.13
C PRO A 77 -39.93 54.98 13.23
N THR A 78 -40.32 53.93 12.51
CA THR A 78 -39.54 52.70 12.35
C THR A 78 -38.19 53.02 11.72
N GLN A 79 -37.13 52.99 12.54
CA GLN A 79 -35.77 53.01 12.08
C GLN A 79 -35.49 51.67 11.35
N PRO A 80 -34.93 51.67 10.13
CA PRO A 80 -34.58 50.42 9.45
C PRO A 80 -33.55 49.67 10.31
N LEU A 81 -33.87 48.43 10.66
CA LEU A 81 -32.96 47.51 11.34
C LEU A 81 -31.68 47.39 10.49
N PRO A 82 -30.47 47.54 11.06
CA PRO A 82 -29.25 47.32 10.30
C PRO A 82 -29.28 45.92 9.70
N THR A 83 -29.17 45.83 8.38
CA THR A 83 -29.04 44.56 7.68
C THR A 83 -27.83 43.83 8.26
N ALA A 84 -28.07 42.72 8.95
CA ALA A 84 -26.99 41.86 9.43
C ALA A 84 -26.18 41.42 8.21
N THR A 85 -24.97 41.98 8.06
CA THR A 85 -24.01 41.50 7.08
C THR A 85 -23.67 40.07 7.48
N GLN A 86 -24.05 39.09 6.66
CA GLN A 86 -23.62 37.71 6.88
C GLN A 86 -22.08 37.72 6.95
N PRO A 87 -21.47 37.08 7.96
CA PRO A 87 -20.05 36.79 7.92
C PRO A 87 -19.73 36.12 6.58
N PRO A 88 -18.60 36.45 5.95
CA PRO A 88 -18.19 35.77 4.72
C PRO A 88 -18.25 34.26 4.97
N ALA A 89 -18.90 33.53 4.06
CA ALA A 89 -18.93 32.08 4.12
C ALA A 89 -17.48 31.57 4.24
N PRO A 90 -17.20 30.58 5.12
CA PRO A 90 -15.85 30.04 5.25
C PRO A 90 -15.39 29.58 3.88
N THR A 91 -14.32 30.21 3.37
CA THR A 91 -13.69 29.78 2.13
C THR A 91 -13.13 28.40 2.40
N ALA A 92 -13.59 27.39 1.66
CA ALA A 92 -13.04 26.04 1.78
C ALA A 92 -11.53 26.10 1.51
N THR A 93 -10.71 25.93 2.55
CA THR A 93 -9.27 25.78 2.41
C THR A 93 -9.04 24.48 1.63
N GLN A 94 -8.51 24.60 0.41
CA GLN A 94 -8.18 23.42 -0.38
C GLN A 94 -7.12 22.62 0.38
N VAL A 95 -7.37 21.32 0.56
CA VAL A 95 -6.39 20.44 1.20
C VAL A 95 -5.12 20.44 0.33
N PRO A 96 -3.92 20.65 0.91
CA PRO A 96 -2.70 20.71 0.14
C PRO A 96 -2.41 19.38 -0.55
N VAL A 97 -1.69 19.43 -1.67
CA VAL A 97 -1.29 18.26 -2.45
C VAL A 97 0.15 18.41 -2.96
N ARG A 98 0.95 17.35 -2.85
CA ARG A 98 2.35 17.30 -3.28
C ARG A 98 2.47 17.57 -4.78
N PRO A 99 3.55 18.28 -5.20
CA PRO A 99 3.92 18.35 -6.59
C PRO A 99 4.60 17.03 -7.01
N GLY A 100 3.82 16.07 -7.52
CA GLY A 100 4.36 14.77 -7.91
C GLY A 100 3.32 13.79 -8.43
N ALA A 101 3.73 12.53 -8.58
CA ALA A 101 2.84 11.45 -8.96
C ALA A 101 1.69 11.32 -7.95
N ARG A 102 0.47 11.16 -8.47
CA ARG A 102 -0.74 10.92 -7.67
C ARG A 102 -1.22 9.50 -7.94
N VAL A 103 -0.88 8.62 -7.02
CA VAL A 103 -1.19 7.19 -7.08
C VAL A 103 -2.51 6.95 -6.37
N GLU A 104 -3.35 6.12 -6.98
CA GLU A 104 -4.58 5.63 -6.39
C GLU A 104 -4.40 4.14 -6.16
N ALA A 105 -4.28 3.73 -4.89
CA ALA A 105 -4.19 2.33 -4.54
C ALA A 105 -5.60 1.74 -4.49
N THR A 106 -5.89 0.77 -5.35
CA THR A 106 -7.22 0.14 -5.39
C THR A 106 -7.43 -0.77 -4.18
N PHE A 107 -8.59 -0.69 -3.52
CA PHE A 107 -8.98 -1.71 -2.55
C PHE A 107 -9.25 -3.07 -3.21
N MET A 108 -8.55 -4.10 -2.74
CA MET A 108 -8.58 -5.46 -3.28
C MET A 108 -9.49 -6.34 -2.43
N SER A 109 -10.77 -6.44 -2.82
CA SER A 109 -11.74 -7.32 -2.12
C SER A 109 -11.39 -8.80 -2.27
N THR A 110 -10.65 -9.17 -3.31
CA THR A 110 -9.96 -10.44 -3.45
C THR A 110 -8.46 -10.12 -3.46
N PRO A 111 -7.68 -10.59 -2.47
CA PRO A 111 -6.23 -10.42 -2.46
C PRO A 111 -5.58 -10.98 -3.73
N PRO A 112 -4.55 -10.30 -4.27
CA PRO A 112 -3.79 -10.83 -5.38
C PRO A 112 -2.99 -12.07 -4.94
N VAL A 113 -2.79 -12.99 -5.87
CA VAL A 113 -1.89 -14.13 -5.66
C VAL A 113 -0.47 -13.63 -5.89
N ILE A 114 0.38 -13.67 -4.87
CA ILE A 114 1.77 -13.23 -4.97
C ILE A 114 2.58 -14.30 -5.71
N ASP A 115 2.62 -14.21 -7.04
CA ASP A 115 3.27 -15.19 -7.93
C ASP A 115 4.08 -14.55 -9.09
N GLY A 116 4.13 -13.22 -9.14
CA GLY A 116 4.82 -12.43 -10.17
C GLY A 116 4.00 -12.23 -11.46
N ASP A 117 2.72 -12.63 -11.50
CA ASP A 117 1.84 -12.49 -12.65
C ASP A 117 0.93 -11.26 -12.59
N TRP A 118 1.17 -10.33 -13.50
CA TRP A 118 0.40 -9.09 -13.58
C TRP A 118 -1.00 -9.22 -14.19
N SER A 119 -1.41 -10.42 -14.62
CA SER A 119 -2.65 -10.59 -15.40
C SER A 119 -3.91 -10.18 -14.63
N GLU A 120 -3.93 -10.32 -13.30
CA GLU A 120 -5.05 -9.88 -12.47
C GLU A 120 -5.04 -8.37 -12.22
N TRP A 121 -3.86 -7.78 -12.01
CA TRP A 121 -3.68 -6.35 -11.74
C TRP A 121 -4.24 -5.45 -12.82
N LYS A 122 -4.01 -5.81 -14.09
CA LYS A 122 -4.50 -5.06 -15.27
C LYS A 122 -6.02 -4.87 -15.30
N LYS A 123 -6.77 -5.69 -14.56
CA LYS A 123 -8.24 -5.66 -14.52
C LYS A 123 -8.78 -4.78 -13.40
N VAL A 124 -7.99 -4.54 -12.35
CA VAL A 124 -8.48 -3.96 -11.09
C VAL A 124 -7.71 -2.70 -10.66
N ALA A 125 -6.48 -2.52 -11.13
CA ALA A 125 -5.63 -1.42 -10.73
C ALA A 125 -5.09 -0.66 -11.95
N ARG A 126 -4.61 0.57 -11.69
CA ARG A 126 -3.96 1.42 -12.70
C ARG A 126 -2.44 1.24 -12.64
N GLU A 127 -1.82 1.16 -13.82
CA GLU A 127 -0.36 1.17 -13.95
C GLU A 127 0.18 2.61 -13.85
N TYR A 128 1.27 2.78 -13.12
CA TYR A 128 1.98 4.04 -12.93
C TYR A 128 3.44 3.91 -13.39
N PRO A 129 4.00 4.94 -14.06
CA PRO A 129 5.38 4.91 -14.50
C PRO A 129 6.36 5.24 -13.36
N ALA A 130 7.56 4.68 -13.45
CA ALA A 130 8.73 5.05 -12.66
C ALA A 130 9.96 5.12 -13.58
N THR A 131 10.05 6.20 -14.34
CA THR A 131 11.00 6.36 -15.45
C THR A 131 11.94 7.56 -15.28
N HIS A 132 11.81 8.31 -14.19
CA HIS A 132 12.66 9.47 -13.96
C HIS A 132 13.99 9.01 -13.37
N VAL A 133 15.09 9.22 -14.08
CA VAL A 133 16.43 8.91 -13.58
C VAL A 133 16.79 9.90 -12.46
N VAL A 134 16.98 9.40 -11.24
CA VAL A 134 17.24 10.20 -10.03
C VAL A 134 18.61 9.92 -9.41
N PHE A 135 19.32 8.90 -9.90
CA PHE A 135 20.70 8.62 -9.55
C PHE A 135 21.43 8.07 -10.77
N GLY A 136 22.74 8.34 -10.86
CA GLY A 136 23.59 7.65 -11.85
C GLY A 136 23.28 7.94 -13.31
N LYS A 137 22.78 9.14 -13.65
CA LYS A 137 22.39 9.50 -15.04
C LYS A 137 23.48 9.28 -16.10
N ALA A 138 24.75 9.33 -15.71
CA ALA A 138 25.87 9.07 -16.61
C ALA A 138 26.06 7.57 -16.95
N ASN A 139 25.57 6.67 -16.09
CA ASN A 139 25.57 5.23 -16.31
C ASN A 139 24.29 4.79 -17.02
N TRP A 140 23.17 5.49 -16.78
CA TRP A 140 21.91 5.21 -17.46
C TRP A 140 21.97 5.50 -18.96
N LYS A 141 21.77 4.50 -19.82
CA LYS A 141 21.89 4.62 -21.27
C LYS A 141 20.57 5.04 -21.92
N ASN A 142 19.49 4.29 -21.69
CA ASN A 142 18.15 4.49 -22.23
C ASN A 142 17.11 3.63 -21.49
N GLU A 143 15.88 3.50 -22.00
CA GLU A 143 14.82 2.71 -21.33
C GLU A 143 15.03 1.19 -21.41
N ASP A 144 15.88 0.69 -22.32
CA ASP A 144 16.26 -0.72 -22.36
C ASP A 144 17.26 -1.08 -21.25
N ASP A 145 18.03 -0.08 -20.80
CA ASP A 145 19.00 -0.17 -19.71
C ASP A 145 18.29 -0.16 -18.36
N LEU A 146 17.41 0.84 -18.11
CA LEU A 146 16.54 0.78 -16.94
C LEU A 146 15.24 1.56 -17.14
N ALA A 147 14.11 0.88 -16.94
CA ALA A 147 12.81 1.53 -16.81
C ALA A 147 11.86 0.73 -15.90
N GLY A 148 11.09 1.44 -15.06
CA GLY A 148 10.13 0.83 -14.15
C GLY A 148 8.69 1.23 -14.43
N SER A 149 7.76 0.34 -14.11
CA SER A 149 6.36 0.68 -13.86
C SER A 149 5.80 -0.18 -12.74
N TYR A 150 4.70 0.26 -12.14
CA TYR A 150 4.12 -0.40 -10.97
C TYR A 150 2.61 -0.25 -10.87
N TYR A 151 1.99 -1.17 -10.15
CA TYR A 151 0.65 -1.07 -9.61
C TYR A 151 0.71 -1.02 -8.08
N VAL A 152 -0.26 -0.36 -7.47
CA VAL A 152 -0.45 -0.37 -6.02
C VAL A 152 -1.89 -0.77 -5.73
N GLY A 153 -2.04 -1.67 -4.77
CA GLY A 153 -3.33 -2.10 -4.24
C GLY A 153 -3.26 -2.20 -2.73
N TRP A 154 -4.40 -2.36 -2.07
CA TRP A 154 -4.42 -2.57 -0.64
C TRP A 154 -5.65 -3.36 -0.20
N ASP A 155 -5.53 -4.03 0.93
CA ASP A 155 -6.67 -4.49 1.71
C ASP A 155 -6.46 -4.14 3.20
N LEU A 156 -7.28 -4.70 4.09
CA LEU A 156 -7.13 -4.43 5.53
C LEU A 156 -5.87 -5.05 6.16
N SER A 157 -5.19 -5.96 5.46
CA SER A 157 -4.04 -6.72 5.95
C SER A 157 -2.72 -6.25 5.34
N TYR A 158 -2.70 -5.88 4.06
CA TYR A 158 -1.50 -5.56 3.30
C TYR A 158 -1.65 -4.32 2.42
N LEU A 159 -0.52 -3.64 2.25
CA LEU A 159 -0.23 -2.83 1.07
C LEU A 159 0.40 -3.75 0.03
N TYR A 160 -0.16 -3.78 -1.18
CA TYR A 160 0.34 -4.58 -2.28
C TYR A 160 1.08 -3.72 -3.29
N LEU A 161 2.23 -4.20 -3.74
CA LEU A 161 3.02 -3.60 -4.81
C LEU A 161 3.24 -4.67 -5.89
N ALA A 162 3.00 -4.30 -7.14
CA ALA A 162 3.43 -5.08 -8.29
C ALA A 162 4.35 -4.19 -9.13
N ALA A 163 5.59 -4.61 -9.37
CA ALA A 163 6.59 -3.90 -10.16
C ALA A 163 6.94 -4.68 -11.44
N LYS A 164 7.14 -3.97 -12.54
CA LYS A 164 7.67 -4.47 -13.81
C LYS A 164 8.87 -3.61 -14.13
N VAL A 165 10.01 -4.25 -14.27
CA VAL A 165 11.26 -3.60 -14.56
C VAL A 165 11.77 -4.12 -15.89
N ARG A 166 12.17 -3.19 -16.75
CA ARG A 166 12.98 -3.44 -17.93
C ARG A 166 14.42 -3.10 -17.56
N ASP A 167 15.30 -4.03 -17.86
CA ASP A 167 16.69 -4.07 -17.42
C ASP A 167 17.45 -4.96 -18.41
N ASP A 168 18.59 -4.49 -18.91
CA ASP A 168 19.41 -5.25 -19.87
C ASP A 168 20.26 -6.32 -19.19
N GLN A 169 20.53 -6.21 -17.88
CA GLN A 169 21.33 -7.19 -17.16
C GLN A 169 21.07 -7.24 -15.64
N TYR A 170 20.22 -8.20 -15.25
CA TYR A 170 19.99 -8.47 -13.82
C TYR A 170 21.25 -8.94 -13.05
N VAL A 171 21.75 -8.12 -12.12
CA VAL A 171 22.76 -8.36 -11.09
C VAL A 171 22.23 -7.98 -9.69
N GLN A 172 21.97 -9.01 -8.88
CA GLN A 172 21.69 -8.82 -7.46
C GLN A 172 22.55 -9.74 -6.60
N VAL A 173 23.69 -9.23 -6.15
CA VAL A 173 24.60 -9.93 -5.23
C VAL A 173 24.59 -9.36 -3.81
N ALA A 174 23.98 -8.18 -3.63
CA ALA A 174 23.85 -7.50 -2.36
C ALA A 174 22.69 -8.07 -1.52
N GLN A 175 22.64 -7.69 -0.24
CA GLN A 175 21.60 -8.12 0.70
C GLN A 175 21.51 -7.19 1.90
N GLY A 176 20.42 -7.30 2.65
CA GLY A 176 20.21 -6.57 3.90
C GLY A 176 20.38 -5.05 3.73
N GLN A 177 21.21 -4.44 4.58
CA GLN A 177 21.45 -3.00 4.53
C GLN A 177 22.05 -2.52 3.19
N ASP A 178 22.77 -3.37 2.47
CA ASP A 178 23.39 -3.05 1.19
C ASP A 178 22.51 -3.39 -0.02
N LEU A 179 21.28 -3.88 0.17
CA LEU A 179 20.40 -4.39 -0.89
C LEU A 179 20.21 -3.43 -2.08
N TYR A 180 20.31 -2.11 -1.83
CA TYR A 180 20.21 -1.05 -2.84
C TYR A 180 21.37 -1.04 -3.85
N LYS A 181 22.46 -1.76 -3.59
CA LYS A 181 23.65 -1.87 -4.44
C LYS A 181 23.55 -2.97 -5.50
N GLY A 182 22.35 -3.48 -5.77
CA GLY A 182 22.06 -4.36 -6.89
C GLY A 182 20.64 -4.08 -7.39
N ASP A 183 20.16 -4.87 -8.33
CA ASP A 183 18.81 -4.67 -8.86
C ASP A 183 17.76 -4.94 -7.80
N SER A 184 17.10 -3.87 -7.42
CA SER A 184 16.21 -3.85 -6.27
C SER A 184 15.18 -2.76 -6.41
N LEU A 185 14.06 -2.96 -5.73
CA LEU A 185 12.99 -1.99 -5.63
C LEU A 185 13.15 -1.23 -4.33
N GLU A 186 12.74 0.04 -4.34
CA GLU A 186 12.64 0.88 -3.16
C GLU A 186 11.24 1.49 -3.08
N LEU A 187 10.68 1.49 -1.87
CA LEU A 187 9.45 2.16 -1.53
C LEU A 187 9.69 3.16 -0.40
N LEU A 188 9.37 4.43 -0.67
CA LEU A 188 9.34 5.53 0.30
C LEU A 188 7.88 5.84 0.65
N ILE A 189 7.58 5.89 1.94
CA ILE A 189 6.25 6.20 2.48
C ILE A 189 6.37 7.23 3.59
N ASP A 190 5.55 8.28 3.53
CA ASP A 190 5.31 9.26 4.60
C ASP A 190 3.88 9.00 5.11
N LEU A 191 3.73 8.55 6.35
CA LEU A 191 2.44 8.12 6.91
C LEU A 191 1.60 9.26 7.49
N ASP A 192 2.19 10.39 7.88
CA ASP A 192 1.49 11.58 8.39
C ASP A 192 1.61 12.80 7.45
N LEU A 193 1.47 12.52 6.16
CA LEU A 193 1.56 13.50 5.07
C LEU A 193 0.87 14.85 5.35
N LEU A 194 -0.30 14.85 5.98
CA LEU A 194 -1.04 16.09 6.26
C LEU A 194 -0.65 16.73 7.59
N GLY A 195 -0.18 15.95 8.56
CA GLY A 195 0.29 16.45 9.85
C GLY A 195 1.60 17.22 9.73
N ASP A 196 2.48 16.83 8.82
CA ASP A 196 3.77 17.49 8.60
C ASP A 196 4.05 17.83 7.13
N PHE A 197 3.00 18.16 6.36
CA PHE A 197 3.04 18.43 4.92
C PHE A 197 4.17 19.36 4.43
N TYR A 198 4.75 20.24 5.25
CA TYR A 198 5.85 21.11 4.83
C TYR A 198 7.22 20.72 5.40
N SER A 199 7.33 19.58 6.07
CA SER A 199 8.57 19.05 6.65
C SER A 199 9.45 18.43 5.56
N ALA A 200 10.61 19.05 5.33
CA ALA A 200 11.60 18.58 4.36
C ALA A 200 12.66 17.65 4.99
N GLN A 201 12.33 17.01 6.10
CA GLN A 201 13.25 16.14 6.85
C GLN A 201 12.53 14.86 7.25
N LEU A 202 13.24 13.73 7.14
CA LEU A 202 12.74 12.45 7.62
C LEU A 202 12.49 12.45 9.13
N ASN A 203 11.42 11.78 9.56
CA ASN A 203 10.99 11.69 10.95
C ASN A 203 10.50 10.27 11.33
N GLY A 204 9.77 10.12 12.45
CA GLY A 204 9.36 8.79 12.94
C GLY A 204 8.29 8.06 12.12
N ASP A 205 7.59 8.77 11.23
CA ASP A 205 6.49 8.23 10.41
C ASP A 205 6.85 8.07 8.93
N ASP A 206 8.07 8.43 8.54
CA ASP A 206 8.65 8.08 7.25
C ASP A 206 9.27 6.68 7.25
N TYR A 207 9.11 5.98 6.13
CA TYR A 207 9.59 4.62 5.92
C TYR A 207 10.35 4.50 4.59
N GLN A 208 11.47 3.79 4.63
CA GLN A 208 12.24 3.39 3.44
C GLN A 208 12.41 1.88 3.46
N ILE A 209 11.81 1.20 2.48
CA ILE A 209 11.84 -0.26 2.35
C ILE A 209 12.50 -0.64 1.04
N GLY A 210 13.40 -1.62 1.09
CA GLY A 210 14.00 -2.28 -0.06
C GLY A 210 13.41 -3.65 -0.30
N ILE A 211 13.27 -4.03 -1.57
CA ILE A 211 12.79 -5.35 -1.98
C ILE A 211 13.71 -5.88 -3.09
N SER A 212 14.31 -7.04 -2.84
CA SER A 212 15.07 -7.81 -3.82
C SER A 212 14.21 -8.98 -4.33
N PRO A 213 14.12 -9.20 -5.66
CA PRO A 213 13.37 -10.32 -6.23
C PRO A 213 14.10 -11.67 -6.14
N GLY A 214 15.31 -11.71 -5.58
CA GLY A 214 16.12 -12.93 -5.41
C GLY A 214 17.61 -12.66 -5.64
N ARG A 215 18.45 -13.62 -5.27
CA ARG A 215 19.92 -13.52 -5.50
C ARG A 215 20.60 -14.88 -5.62
N PRO A 216 21.64 -15.05 -6.45
CA PRO A 216 22.07 -14.13 -7.51
C PRO A 216 21.08 -14.08 -8.68
N THR A 217 20.12 -15.02 -8.73
CA THR A 217 19.12 -15.08 -9.78
C THR A 217 17.70 -15.03 -9.23
N ILE A 218 16.80 -14.41 -9.98
CA ILE A 218 15.36 -14.47 -9.72
C ILE A 218 14.90 -15.94 -9.86
N GLY A 219 14.16 -16.43 -8.86
CA GLY A 219 13.68 -17.81 -8.82
C GLY A 219 14.47 -18.75 -7.90
N ASP A 220 15.55 -18.28 -7.27
CA ASP A 220 16.32 -19.04 -6.26
C ASP A 220 15.58 -19.20 -4.91
N ASN A 221 14.29 -18.84 -4.85
CA ASN A 221 13.44 -18.90 -3.65
C ASN A 221 14.02 -18.17 -2.43
N ASN A 222 14.72 -17.06 -2.66
CA ASN A 222 15.31 -16.24 -1.60
C ASN A 222 15.11 -14.72 -1.79
N PRO A 223 13.90 -14.26 -2.18
CA PRO A 223 13.63 -12.82 -2.20
C PRO A 223 13.80 -12.23 -0.79
N GLU A 224 14.13 -10.95 -0.72
CA GLU A 224 14.41 -10.26 0.54
C GLU A 224 13.69 -8.92 0.59
N ALA A 225 13.09 -8.60 1.73
CA ALA A 225 12.71 -7.23 2.07
C ALA A 225 13.53 -6.72 3.25
N TYR A 226 13.93 -5.46 3.20
CA TYR A 226 14.72 -4.80 4.25
C TYR A 226 14.15 -3.41 4.56
N LEU A 227 13.97 -3.11 5.84
CA LEU A 227 13.62 -1.78 6.32
C LEU A 227 14.91 -0.99 6.59
N TRP A 228 15.13 0.12 5.91
CA TRP A 228 16.27 1.02 6.14
C TRP A 228 15.93 2.15 7.10
N TYR A 229 14.72 2.70 6.99
CA TYR A 229 14.26 3.82 7.79
C TYR A 229 12.83 3.57 8.28
N PRO A 230 12.48 3.91 9.54
CA PRO A 230 13.30 4.61 10.55
C PRO A 230 14.47 3.75 11.04
N SER A 231 15.65 4.37 11.18
CA SER A 231 16.92 3.65 11.41
C SER A 231 16.94 2.83 12.71
N GLY A 232 16.20 3.25 13.73
CA GLY A 232 16.02 2.51 14.98
C GLY A 232 15.19 1.22 14.84
N LYS A 233 14.52 1.00 13.71
CA LYS A 233 13.78 -0.22 13.38
C LYS A 233 14.42 -1.01 12.23
N ALA A 234 15.60 -0.60 11.74
CA ALA A 234 16.18 -1.17 10.54
C ALA A 234 16.44 -2.68 10.68
N GLY A 235 16.15 -3.43 9.62
CA GLY A 235 16.30 -4.88 9.63
C GLY A 235 15.50 -5.60 8.54
N LYS A 236 15.69 -6.93 8.45
CA LYS A 236 14.96 -7.77 7.50
C LYS A 236 13.47 -7.84 7.84
N LEU A 237 12.63 -7.79 6.84
CA LEU A 237 11.18 -7.90 6.95
C LEU A 237 10.69 -9.27 6.48
N ASN A 238 10.88 -10.30 7.32
CA ASN A 238 10.52 -11.68 6.98
C ASN A 238 9.01 -11.91 6.75
N GLN A 239 8.18 -10.98 7.22
CA GLN A 239 6.73 -11.01 7.06
C GLN A 239 6.23 -10.49 5.70
N VAL A 240 7.10 -9.93 4.86
CA VAL A 240 6.74 -9.48 3.51
C VAL A 240 6.77 -10.69 2.58
N ALA A 241 5.62 -11.01 1.98
CA ALA A 241 5.56 -12.04 0.95
C ALA A 241 6.02 -11.44 -0.38
N ILE A 242 6.94 -12.11 -1.07
CA ILE A 242 7.51 -11.64 -2.34
C ILE A 242 7.53 -12.79 -3.32
N ALA A 243 7.11 -12.53 -4.56
CA ALA A 243 7.32 -13.42 -5.69
C ALA A 243 7.84 -12.62 -6.88
N ALA A 244 8.60 -13.28 -7.74
CA ALA A 244 9.13 -12.65 -8.93
C ALA A 244 9.23 -13.63 -10.10
N ARG A 245 9.10 -13.09 -11.31
CA ARG A 245 9.28 -13.81 -12.57
C ARG A 245 10.28 -13.07 -13.44
N TYR A 246 11.15 -13.83 -14.09
CA TYR A 246 12.13 -13.33 -15.04
C TYR A 246 11.75 -13.76 -16.45
N GLU A 247 11.63 -12.80 -17.36
CA GLU A 247 11.21 -12.98 -18.75
C GLU A 247 12.32 -12.53 -19.73
N GLY A 248 13.58 -12.59 -19.30
CA GLY A 248 14.72 -12.02 -20.03
C GLY A 248 14.88 -10.55 -19.68
N ALA A 249 14.81 -9.64 -20.65
CA ALA A 249 14.98 -8.19 -20.42
C ALA A 249 13.85 -7.52 -19.60
N ILE A 250 12.96 -8.31 -19.00
CA ILE A 250 11.89 -7.85 -18.13
C ILE A 250 11.84 -8.79 -16.93
N TYR A 251 11.77 -8.22 -15.73
CA TYR A 251 11.35 -8.94 -14.55
C TYR A 251 10.13 -8.32 -13.90
N ARG A 252 9.36 -9.16 -13.24
CA ARG A 252 8.14 -8.79 -12.51
C ARG A 252 8.31 -9.19 -11.07
N VAL A 253 7.86 -8.33 -10.18
CA VAL A 253 7.91 -8.56 -8.75
C VAL A 253 6.55 -8.22 -8.17
N GLU A 254 6.08 -9.04 -7.26
CA GLU A 254 4.91 -8.76 -6.43
C GLU A 254 5.32 -8.85 -4.97
N ALA A 255 4.83 -7.91 -4.17
CA ALA A 255 5.05 -7.87 -2.74
C ALA A 255 3.75 -7.58 -2.00
N ALA A 256 3.48 -8.35 -0.95
CA ALA A 256 2.46 -8.05 0.05
C ALA A 256 3.15 -7.60 1.34
N ILE A 257 3.04 -6.31 1.65
CA ILE A 257 3.66 -5.67 2.81
C ILE A 257 2.60 -5.53 3.91
N PRO A 258 2.71 -6.25 5.04
CA PRO A 258 1.72 -6.13 6.11
C PRO A 258 1.66 -4.71 6.67
N TRP A 259 0.47 -4.18 6.95
CA TRP A 259 0.33 -2.86 7.58
C TRP A 259 0.99 -2.76 8.95
N SER A 260 1.23 -3.90 9.62
CA SER A 260 1.99 -3.98 10.87
C SER A 260 3.46 -3.58 10.72
N VAL A 261 4.03 -3.60 9.50
CA VAL A 261 5.36 -3.03 9.23
C VAL A 261 5.39 -1.53 9.52
N PHE A 262 4.31 -0.85 9.15
CA PHE A 262 4.13 0.60 9.33
C PHE A 262 3.54 0.96 10.69
N GLY A 263 2.95 0.00 11.39
CA GLY A 263 2.30 0.22 12.69
C GLY A 263 1.00 1.02 12.58
N VAL A 264 0.32 0.97 11.43
CA VAL A 264 -0.93 1.70 11.18
C VAL A 264 -2.08 0.76 10.86
N ILE A 265 -3.30 1.26 11.02
CA ILE A 265 -4.52 0.61 10.53
C ILE A 265 -4.96 1.36 9.27
N PRO A 266 -5.02 0.70 8.11
CA PRO A 266 -5.40 1.38 6.88
C PRO A 266 -6.88 1.75 6.88
N TYR A 267 -7.24 2.80 6.16
CA TYR A 267 -8.63 3.16 5.91
C TYR A 267 -8.80 3.80 4.54
N LYS A 268 -9.99 3.67 3.97
CA LYS A 268 -10.33 4.30 2.70
C LYS A 268 -10.21 5.82 2.81
N GLY A 269 -9.48 6.42 1.88
CA GLY A 269 -9.18 7.85 1.84
C GLY A 269 -7.91 8.24 2.58
N MET A 270 -7.20 7.30 3.23
CA MET A 270 -5.88 7.57 3.80
C MET A 270 -4.94 8.04 2.68
N ARG A 271 -4.25 9.16 2.93
CA ARG A 271 -3.25 9.76 2.04
C ARG A 271 -1.89 9.66 2.70
N MET A 272 -0.90 9.24 1.94
CA MET A 272 0.48 9.07 2.38
C MET A 272 1.40 9.68 1.32
N GLY A 273 2.54 10.22 1.72
CA GLY A 273 3.61 10.52 0.76
C GLY A 273 4.14 9.20 0.20
N PHE A 274 4.55 9.20 -1.07
CA PHE A 274 4.86 7.98 -1.80
C PHE A 274 5.89 8.22 -2.90
N ALA A 275 6.93 7.39 -2.93
CA ALA A 275 7.75 7.22 -4.12
C ALA A 275 8.16 5.76 -4.28
N PHE A 276 8.04 5.27 -5.51
CA PHE A 276 8.58 3.97 -5.91
C PHE A 276 9.83 4.20 -6.75
N SER A 277 10.87 3.42 -6.54
CA SER A 277 12.12 3.52 -7.29
C SER A 277 12.71 2.14 -7.57
N VAL A 278 13.56 2.07 -8.58
CA VAL A 278 14.27 0.86 -9.00
C VAL A 278 15.75 1.21 -9.10
N SER A 279 16.56 0.52 -8.32
CA SER A 279 18.02 0.55 -8.39
C SER A 279 18.51 -0.45 -9.42
N ASP A 280 19.68 -0.15 -9.97
CA ASP A 280 20.25 -0.83 -11.12
C ASP A 280 21.75 -1.09 -10.94
N ASP A 281 22.21 -2.28 -11.32
CA ASP A 281 23.62 -2.70 -11.34
C ASP A 281 23.90 -3.59 -12.56
N ASP A 282 24.77 -3.16 -13.47
CA ASP A 282 25.21 -3.92 -14.65
C ASP A 282 26.56 -4.63 -14.43
N ARG A 283 27.05 -4.77 -13.20
CA ARG A 283 28.41 -5.31 -12.93
C ARG A 283 28.38 -6.67 -12.24
N PRO A 284 28.34 -7.79 -12.99
CA PRO A 284 28.24 -9.12 -12.41
C PRO A 284 29.30 -9.37 -11.34
N GLY A 285 28.86 -9.79 -10.16
CA GLY A 285 29.74 -10.09 -9.03
C GLY A 285 30.19 -8.88 -8.20
N ASN A 286 29.81 -7.65 -8.58
CA ASN A 286 30.03 -6.44 -7.79
C ASN A 286 28.70 -6.01 -7.18
N ALA A 287 28.74 -5.37 -6.01
CA ALA A 287 27.59 -4.73 -5.41
C ALA A 287 27.77 -3.21 -5.54
N VAL A 288 27.27 -2.63 -6.64
CA VAL A 288 27.35 -1.20 -6.91
C VAL A 288 26.04 -0.73 -7.54
N GLN A 289 25.37 0.21 -6.88
CA GLN A 289 24.29 0.93 -7.55
C GLN A 289 24.88 1.82 -8.65
N GLU A 290 24.54 1.54 -9.91
CA GLU A 290 24.98 2.31 -11.07
C GLU A 290 24.00 3.40 -11.44
N SER A 291 22.70 3.08 -11.43
CA SER A 291 21.64 4.04 -11.72
C SER A 291 20.39 3.79 -10.87
N MET A 292 19.44 4.73 -10.93
CA MET A 292 18.13 4.57 -10.30
C MET A 292 17.07 5.36 -11.05
N VAL A 293 15.93 4.72 -11.33
CA VAL A 293 14.71 5.40 -11.80
C VAL A 293 13.67 5.50 -10.69
N SER A 294 12.81 6.52 -10.76
CA SER A 294 11.80 6.81 -9.75
C SER A 294 10.47 7.27 -10.37
N SER A 295 9.38 7.06 -9.62
CA SER A 295 8.09 7.67 -9.89
C SER A 295 8.05 9.17 -9.63
N ALA A 296 9.03 9.71 -8.89
CA ALA A 296 9.11 11.12 -8.53
C ALA A 296 10.37 11.76 -9.14
N ALA A 297 10.19 12.65 -10.12
CA ALA A 297 11.31 13.27 -10.85
C ALA A 297 12.26 14.10 -9.97
N GLY A 298 11.73 14.73 -8.91
CA GLY A 298 12.50 15.53 -7.97
C GLY A 298 12.97 14.77 -6.73
N ARG A 299 12.84 13.43 -6.70
CA ARG A 299 13.06 12.62 -5.50
C ARG A 299 14.40 12.94 -4.86
N THR A 300 14.32 13.42 -3.63
CA THR A 300 15.41 13.48 -2.67
C THR A 300 15.09 12.51 -1.55
N LEU A 301 15.98 11.54 -1.31
CA LEU A 301 15.74 10.46 -0.34
C LEU A 301 15.42 10.98 1.07
N THR A 302 16.05 12.07 1.49
CA THR A 302 15.93 12.62 2.85
C THR A 302 14.87 13.71 3.01
N ASP A 303 14.11 14.00 1.94
CA ASP A 303 13.12 15.08 1.91
C ASP A 303 11.77 14.53 1.39
N PRO A 304 10.83 14.18 2.31
CA PRO A 304 9.49 13.72 1.96
C PRO A 304 8.70 14.68 1.08
N THR A 305 9.02 15.98 1.11
CA THR A 305 8.30 16.97 0.28
C THR A 305 8.56 16.83 -1.21
N SER A 306 9.63 16.13 -1.57
CA SER A 306 10.01 15.83 -2.95
C SER A 306 9.31 14.59 -3.53
N TRP A 307 8.57 13.84 -2.70
CA TRP A 307 7.89 12.62 -3.10
C TRP A 307 6.50 12.91 -3.70
N GLY A 308 5.88 11.89 -4.29
CA GLY A 308 4.48 11.93 -4.71
C GLY A 308 3.54 11.61 -3.56
N GLU A 309 2.31 11.23 -3.89
CA GLU A 309 1.33 10.75 -2.92
C GLU A 309 0.64 9.49 -3.41
N VAL A 310 0.21 8.66 -2.46
CA VAL A 310 -0.74 7.58 -2.69
C VAL A 310 -2.00 7.81 -1.86
N THR A 311 -3.17 7.55 -2.44
CA THR A 311 -4.46 7.54 -1.74
C THR A 311 -5.07 6.14 -1.79
N LEU A 312 -5.47 5.62 -0.64
CA LEU A 312 -6.19 4.35 -0.53
C LEU A 312 -7.66 4.54 -0.99
N LYS A 313 -8.08 3.90 -2.08
CA LYS A 313 -9.42 4.07 -2.69
C LYS A 313 -10.46 3.07 -2.23
#